data_AF-A0A1M6VQ49-F1
#
_entry.id   AF-A0A1M6VQ49-F1
#
_cell.length_a   1.000
_cell.length_b   1.000
_cell.length_c   1.000
_cell.angle_alpha   90.00
_cell.angle_beta   90.00
_cell.angle_gamma   90.00
#
_symmetry.space_group_name_H-M   'P 1'
#
loop_
_entity.id
_entity.type
_entity.pdbx_description
1 polymer ?
#
loop_
_entity_poly.entity_id
_entity_poly.type
_entity_poly.pdbx_seq_one_letter_code
_entity_poly.pdbx_strand_id
1 'polypeptide(L)'
;MGLKFAEFELDNIQKIQINCRIFKIRVVSCQSGKLELSWIDTSTRSLTAEQRNNELIITDNAAVALYGTLRLIDLKRDAQLLIKVPENYQGIITLQSNEEKIHLTDVKTNGNIGVASNTGEIILENVETKVIDIRGNHGKINCLAIKATEKIDISSQNGSIDCCINDREENYTIYCKTQNRRCNFPECKGDGDKKLCITSKLGNISVKFQGGNLARNTSNRYNRRNSFKDW
;
A
#
# COMPACT_ATOMS: atom_id res chain seq x y z
N MET A 1 -13.47 5.57 -23.89
CA MET A 1 -13.38 5.44 -22.42
C MET A 1 -12.80 6.73 -21.88
N GLY A 2 -13.48 7.37 -20.93
CA GLY A 2 -13.04 8.64 -20.35
C GLY A 2 -12.45 8.40 -18.97
N LEU A 3 -11.37 9.11 -18.66
CA LEU A 3 -10.80 9.15 -17.32
C LEU A 3 -11.84 9.74 -16.36
N LYS A 4 -12.11 9.03 -15.27
CA LYS A 4 -13.00 9.45 -14.18
C LYS A 4 -12.21 10.09 -13.06
N PHE A 5 -12.84 11.02 -12.37
CA PHE A 5 -12.28 11.74 -11.23
C PHE A 5 -13.32 11.88 -10.14
N ALA A 6 -12.89 11.81 -8.89
CA ALA A 6 -13.69 12.17 -7.73
C ALA A 6 -12.79 12.84 -6.69
N GLU A 7 -13.35 13.81 -5.97
CA GLU A 7 -12.67 14.52 -4.88
C GLU A 7 -13.53 14.44 -3.62
N PHE A 8 -12.88 14.28 -2.47
CA PHE A 8 -13.55 14.20 -1.18
C PHE A 8 -12.89 15.13 -0.17
N GLU A 9 -13.71 15.92 0.53
CA GLU A 9 -13.28 16.66 1.70
C GLU A 9 -13.02 15.69 2.86
N LEU A 10 -11.94 15.93 3.61
CA LEU A 10 -11.49 14.99 4.63
C LEU A 10 -12.01 15.29 6.05
N ASP A 11 -12.64 16.44 6.26
CA ASP A 11 -13.03 16.93 7.59
C ASP A 11 -13.88 15.93 8.39
N ASN A 12 -14.68 15.12 7.69
CA ASN A 12 -15.58 14.15 8.29
C ASN A 12 -15.18 12.69 7.99
N ILE A 13 -14.09 12.42 7.27
CA ILE A 13 -13.71 11.06 6.87
C ILE A 13 -12.63 10.53 7.81
N GLN A 14 -13.01 9.68 8.76
CA GLN A 14 -12.06 9.04 9.69
C GLN A 14 -11.42 7.79 9.09
N LYS A 15 -12.06 7.18 8.08
CA LYS A 15 -11.60 5.93 7.49
C LYS A 15 -11.82 5.91 5.97
N ILE A 16 -10.80 5.49 5.24
CA ILE A 16 -10.86 5.26 3.79
C ILE A 16 -10.59 3.78 3.57
N GLN A 17 -11.55 3.06 3.00
CA GLN A 17 -11.44 1.65 2.65
C GLN A 17 -11.42 1.48 1.14
N ILE A 18 -10.38 0.83 0.63
CA ILE A 18 -10.21 0.53 -0.78
C ILE A 18 -10.13 -0.97 -0.91
N ASN A 19 -11.14 -1.57 -1.53
CA ASN A 19 -11.25 -3.00 -1.71
C ASN A 19 -11.36 -3.29 -3.21
N CYS A 20 -10.23 -3.46 -3.89
CA CYS A 20 -10.21 -3.69 -5.33
C CYS A 20 -9.57 -5.03 -5.69
N ARG A 21 -10.30 -5.90 -6.37
CA ARG A 21 -9.82 -7.22 -6.79
C ARG A 21 -9.04 -7.19 -8.10
N ILE A 22 -9.41 -6.32 -9.03
CA ILE A 22 -8.91 -6.26 -10.40
C ILE A 22 -8.17 -4.96 -10.74
N PHE A 23 -8.29 -3.93 -9.91
CA PHE A 23 -7.54 -2.68 -10.10
C PHE A 23 -6.17 -2.77 -9.43
N LYS A 24 -5.13 -2.41 -10.17
CA LYS A 24 -3.84 -2.01 -9.59
C LYS A 24 -4.06 -0.72 -8.81
N ILE A 25 -3.66 -0.71 -7.54
CA ILE A 25 -3.85 0.44 -6.65
C ILE A 25 -2.56 1.22 -6.54
N ARG A 26 -2.62 2.52 -6.82
CA ARG A 26 -1.52 3.46 -6.71
C ARG A 26 -1.88 4.57 -5.75
N VAL A 27 -1.02 4.83 -4.77
CA VAL A 27 -1.18 5.95 -3.83
C VAL A 27 0.04 6.86 -3.86
N VAL A 28 -0.22 8.16 -3.86
CA VAL A 28 0.78 9.24 -3.76
C VAL A 28 0.27 10.31 -2.81
N SER A 29 1.14 11.17 -2.26
CA SER A 29 0.67 12.35 -1.52
C SER A 29 0.20 13.49 -2.44
N CYS A 30 -0.68 14.35 -1.94
CA CYS A 30 -1.05 15.62 -2.57
C CYS A 30 -1.05 16.79 -1.58
N GLN A 31 -0.97 18.00 -2.13
CA GLN A 31 -1.00 19.27 -1.40
C GLN A 31 -2.38 19.96 -1.45
N SER A 32 -3.34 19.41 -2.20
CA SER A 32 -4.65 20.01 -2.44
C SER A 32 -5.58 20.01 -1.23
N GLY A 33 -5.20 19.36 -0.12
CA GLY A 33 -6.02 19.23 1.09
C GLY A 33 -7.20 18.25 0.96
N LYS A 34 -7.50 17.80 -0.26
CA LYS A 34 -8.58 16.85 -0.58
C LYS A 34 -8.04 15.49 -0.99
N LEU A 35 -8.82 14.45 -0.72
CA LEU A 35 -8.56 13.15 -1.32
C LEU A 35 -8.97 13.19 -2.80
N GLU A 36 -8.07 12.83 -3.70
CA GLU A 36 -8.35 12.77 -5.13
C GLU A 36 -8.29 11.32 -5.63
N LEU A 37 -9.29 10.89 -6.38
CA LEU A 37 -9.34 9.59 -7.04
C LEU A 37 -9.33 9.76 -8.55
N SER A 38 -8.66 8.87 -9.27
CA SER A 38 -8.71 8.80 -10.73
C SER A 38 -8.65 7.36 -11.23
N TRP A 39 -9.57 6.99 -12.14
CA TRP A 39 -9.69 5.63 -12.66
C TRP A 39 -10.36 5.59 -14.05
N ILE A 40 -10.35 4.44 -14.71
CA ILE A 40 -11.00 4.25 -16.02
C ILE A 40 -12.04 3.13 -15.94
N ASP A 41 -13.31 3.51 -16.13
CA ASP A 41 -14.41 2.57 -16.31
C ASP A 41 -14.48 2.06 -17.76
N THR A 42 -15.02 0.84 -17.91
CA THR A 42 -15.39 0.26 -19.21
C THR A 42 -16.83 -0.23 -19.15
N SER A 43 -17.32 -0.84 -20.23
CA SER A 43 -18.63 -1.51 -20.21
C SER A 43 -18.65 -2.75 -19.32
N THR A 44 -17.50 -3.31 -18.95
CA THR A 44 -17.39 -4.59 -18.22
C THR A 44 -16.77 -4.46 -16.83
N ARG A 45 -16.22 -3.29 -16.50
CA ARG A 45 -15.74 -2.95 -15.15
C ARG A 45 -16.10 -1.52 -14.79
N SER A 46 -16.36 -1.29 -13.51
CA SER A 46 -16.48 0.03 -12.95
C SER A 46 -15.88 0.09 -11.55
N LEU A 47 -15.74 1.29 -11.03
CA LEU A 47 -15.39 1.54 -9.63
C LEU A 47 -16.47 2.42 -8.98
N THR A 48 -16.83 2.07 -7.76
CA THR A 48 -17.77 2.83 -6.94
C THR A 48 -16.99 3.47 -5.79
N ALA A 49 -17.18 4.76 -5.58
CA ALA A 49 -16.68 5.51 -4.43
C ALA A 49 -17.86 6.13 -3.68
N GLU A 50 -18.13 5.64 -2.47
CA GLU A 50 -19.28 6.05 -1.66
C GLU A 50 -18.82 6.50 -0.29
N GLN A 51 -19.19 7.72 0.10
CA GLN A 51 -19.05 8.18 1.47
C GLN A 51 -20.28 7.78 2.27
N ARG A 52 -20.07 7.05 3.38
CA ARG A 52 -21.09 6.67 4.34
C ARG A 52 -20.63 7.12 5.73
N ASN A 53 -21.34 8.08 6.31
CA ASN A 53 -20.96 8.70 7.58
C ASN A 53 -19.51 9.22 7.53
N ASN A 54 -18.65 8.65 8.38
CA ASN A 54 -17.24 8.97 8.52
C ASN A 54 -16.31 8.03 7.74
N GLU A 55 -16.85 7.23 6.81
CA GLU A 55 -16.10 6.26 6.03
C GLU A 55 -16.28 6.51 4.53
N LEU A 56 -15.18 6.47 3.79
CA LEU A 56 -15.19 6.43 2.33
C LEU A 56 -14.87 5.02 1.88
N ILE A 57 -15.78 4.39 1.14
CA ILE A 57 -15.65 3.03 0.65
C ILE A 57 -15.48 3.07 -0.87
N ILE A 58 -14.39 2.48 -1.33
CA ILE A 58 -14.01 2.38 -2.74
C ILE A 58 -13.94 0.89 -3.10
N THR A 59 -14.79 0.45 -4.02
CA THR A 59 -14.89 -0.96 -4.43
C THR A 59 -14.94 -1.07 -5.94
N ASP A 60 -14.27 -2.07 -6.51
CA ASP A 60 -14.40 -2.39 -7.93
C ASP A 60 -15.56 -3.36 -8.20
N ASN A 61 -16.22 -3.15 -9.34
CA ASN A 61 -17.31 -3.98 -9.81
C ASN A 61 -16.96 -4.51 -11.18
N ALA A 62 -16.89 -5.82 -11.32
CA ALA A 62 -16.75 -6.45 -12.61
C ALA A 62 -17.44 -7.81 -12.62
N ALA A 63 -18.01 -8.18 -13.77
CA ALA A 63 -18.71 -9.44 -13.95
C ALA A 63 -17.75 -10.63 -14.14
N VAL A 64 -16.76 -10.77 -13.24
CA VAL A 64 -15.65 -11.74 -13.33
C VAL A 64 -16.13 -13.18 -13.55
N ALA A 65 -17.26 -13.56 -12.96
CA ALA A 65 -17.82 -14.92 -13.04
C ALA A 65 -18.35 -15.31 -14.43
N LEU A 66 -18.58 -14.36 -15.33
CA LEU A 66 -19.14 -14.61 -16.68
C LEU A 66 -18.06 -14.76 -17.76
N TYR A 67 -16.78 -14.73 -17.39
CA TYR A 67 -15.67 -14.57 -18.33
C TYR A 67 -14.65 -15.71 -18.24
N GLY A 68 -14.29 -16.28 -19.40
CA GLY A 68 -13.14 -17.17 -19.54
C GLY A 68 -11.81 -16.42 -19.35
N THR A 69 -10.71 -17.18 -19.24
CA THR A 69 -9.36 -16.68 -18.89
C THR A 69 -8.88 -15.51 -19.77
N LEU A 70 -9.13 -15.54 -21.08
CA LEU A 70 -8.73 -14.46 -22.01
C LEU A 70 -9.42 -13.13 -21.71
N ARG A 71 -10.73 -13.16 -21.41
CA ARG A 71 -11.49 -11.94 -21.08
C ARG A 71 -11.10 -11.37 -19.71
N LEU A 72 -10.69 -12.23 -18.77
CA LEU A 72 -10.11 -11.83 -17.49
C LEU A 72 -8.80 -11.05 -17.67
N ILE A 73 -7.94 -11.47 -18.60
CA ILE A 73 -6.70 -10.74 -18.94
C ILE A 73 -7.05 -9.36 -19.51
N ASP A 74 -8.00 -9.30 -20.45
CA ASP A 74 -8.44 -8.02 -21.03
C ASP A 74 -9.08 -7.10 -19.99
N LEU A 75 -9.87 -7.65 -19.07
CA LEU A 75 -10.53 -6.89 -17.99
C LEU A 75 -9.52 -6.17 -17.07
N LYS A 76 -8.36 -6.78 -16.83
CA LYS A 76 -7.32 -6.28 -15.93
C LYS A 76 -6.29 -5.39 -16.61
N ARG A 77 -6.15 -5.46 -17.95
CA ARG A 77 -5.03 -4.85 -18.71
C ARG A 77 -4.77 -3.39 -18.35
N ASP A 78 -5.83 -2.60 -18.22
CA ASP A 78 -5.81 -1.16 -17.97
C ASP A 78 -6.61 -0.77 -16.71
N ALA A 79 -6.89 -1.74 -15.82
CA ALA A 79 -7.58 -1.50 -14.56
C ALA A 79 -6.61 -0.89 -13.53
N GLN A 80 -6.65 0.43 -13.39
CA GLN A 80 -5.77 1.19 -12.49
C GLN A 80 -6.55 2.24 -11.71
N LEU A 81 -6.28 2.32 -10.41
CA LEU A 81 -6.84 3.31 -9.49
C LEU A 81 -5.68 4.14 -8.93
N LEU A 82 -5.68 5.44 -9.23
CA LEU A 82 -4.79 6.42 -8.62
C LEU A 82 -5.52 7.12 -7.47
N ILE A 83 -4.86 7.17 -6.32
CA ILE A 83 -5.32 7.83 -5.11
C ILE A 83 -4.27 8.87 -4.73
N LYS A 84 -4.68 10.12 -4.54
CA LYS A 84 -3.82 11.15 -3.94
C LYS A 84 -4.33 11.51 -2.56
N VAL A 85 -3.46 11.37 -1.57
CA VAL A 85 -3.79 11.52 -0.15
C VAL A 85 -3.11 12.78 0.40
N PRO A 86 -3.86 13.68 1.05
CA PRO A 86 -3.29 14.83 1.75
C PRO A 86 -2.39 14.47 2.92
N GLU A 87 -1.29 15.20 3.07
CA GLU A 87 -0.32 14.95 4.16
C GLU A 87 -0.90 15.17 5.56
N ASN A 88 -1.87 16.07 5.68
CA ASN A 88 -2.55 16.38 6.95
C ASN A 88 -3.62 15.35 7.34
N TYR A 89 -3.89 14.32 6.52
CA TYR A 89 -4.86 13.30 6.87
C TYR A 89 -4.42 12.55 8.14
N GLN A 90 -5.32 12.39 9.10
CA GLN A 90 -5.04 11.76 10.40
C GLN A 90 -5.82 10.45 10.62
N GLY A 91 -6.69 10.09 9.68
CA GLY A 91 -7.53 8.90 9.77
C GLY A 91 -6.81 7.61 9.38
N ILE A 92 -7.60 6.59 9.04
CA ILE A 92 -7.09 5.26 8.68
C ILE A 92 -7.33 5.01 7.19
N ILE A 93 -6.27 4.66 6.46
CA ILE A 93 -6.35 4.22 5.07
C ILE A 93 -6.14 2.72 5.03
N THR A 94 -7.11 1.96 4.53
CA THR A 94 -6.99 0.51 4.33
C THR A 94 -7.06 0.17 2.85
N LEU A 95 -5.99 -0.41 2.32
CA LEU A 95 -5.86 -0.81 0.92
C LEU A 95 -5.88 -2.34 0.85
N GLN A 96 -6.82 -2.92 0.11
CA GLN A 96 -6.95 -4.36 -0.05
C GLN A 96 -7.04 -4.71 -1.53
N SER A 97 -6.23 -5.69 -1.94
CA SER A 97 -6.35 -6.32 -3.25
C SER A 97 -6.08 -7.81 -3.19
N ASN A 98 -6.82 -8.62 -3.95
CA ASN A 98 -6.57 -10.06 -3.97
C ASN A 98 -5.30 -10.37 -4.79
N GLU A 99 -5.24 -9.87 -6.02
CA GLU A 99 -4.27 -10.33 -7.02
C GLU A 99 -3.42 -9.21 -7.61
N GLU A 100 -3.90 -7.97 -7.57
CA GLU A 100 -3.23 -6.87 -8.22
C GLU A 100 -2.25 -6.17 -7.29
N LYS A 101 -1.29 -5.51 -7.93
CA LYS A 101 -0.25 -4.75 -7.24
C LYS A 101 -0.85 -3.58 -6.47
N ILE A 102 -0.38 -3.40 -5.23
CA ILE A 102 -0.60 -2.19 -4.43
C ILE A 102 0.73 -1.45 -4.30
N HIS A 103 0.79 -0.20 -4.75
CA HIS A 103 2.03 0.56 -4.79
C HIS A 103 1.85 1.97 -4.21
N LEU A 104 2.45 2.23 -3.06
CA LEU A 104 2.52 3.56 -2.45
C LEU A 104 3.89 4.16 -2.76
N THR A 105 3.94 5.41 -3.21
CA THR A 105 5.22 6.13 -3.42
C THR A 105 5.11 7.56 -2.96
N ASP A 106 6.12 8.02 -2.21
CA ASP A 106 6.24 9.38 -1.68
C ASP A 106 4.96 9.78 -0.92
N VAL A 107 4.49 8.86 -0.07
CA VAL A 107 3.28 9.05 0.74
C VAL A 107 3.70 9.49 2.13
N LYS A 108 3.33 10.71 2.50
CA LYS A 108 3.40 11.23 3.85
C LYS A 108 1.99 11.49 4.37
N THR A 109 1.69 11.04 5.58
CA THR A 109 0.40 11.29 6.25
C THR A 109 0.56 11.20 7.76
N ASN A 110 -0.25 11.93 8.53
CA ASN A 110 -0.28 11.84 9.99
C ASN A 110 -1.15 10.68 10.52
N GLY A 111 -1.85 9.98 9.62
CA GLY A 111 -2.76 8.88 9.94
C GLY A 111 -2.09 7.51 9.94
N ASN A 112 -2.91 6.47 9.80
CA ASN A 112 -2.46 5.07 9.74
C ASN A 112 -2.68 4.50 8.33
N ILE A 113 -1.77 3.64 7.89
CA ILE A 113 -1.87 2.92 6.62
C ILE A 113 -1.88 1.41 6.87
N GLY A 114 -2.97 0.77 6.47
CA GLY A 114 -3.11 -0.68 6.38
C GLY A 114 -3.10 -1.15 4.93
N VAL A 115 -2.32 -2.19 4.61
CA VAL A 115 -2.27 -2.78 3.26
C VAL A 115 -2.40 -4.30 3.35
N ALA A 116 -3.31 -4.88 2.59
CA ALA A 116 -3.48 -6.33 2.54
C ALA A 116 -3.52 -6.84 1.11
N SER A 117 -2.78 -7.92 0.85
CA SER A 117 -2.91 -8.65 -0.41
C SER A 117 -2.67 -10.14 -0.29
N ASN A 118 -3.40 -10.91 -1.10
CA ASN A 118 -3.28 -12.36 -1.13
C ASN A 118 -2.13 -12.78 -2.06
N THR A 119 -2.20 -12.52 -3.35
CA THR A 119 -1.17 -12.88 -4.34
C THR A 119 -0.51 -11.67 -4.98
N GLY A 120 -1.12 -10.49 -4.90
CA GLY A 120 -0.57 -9.25 -5.41
C GLY A 120 0.68 -8.79 -4.68
N GLU A 121 1.59 -8.15 -5.41
CA GLU A 121 2.78 -7.54 -4.82
C GLU A 121 2.41 -6.25 -4.07
N ILE A 122 2.97 -6.08 -2.87
CA ILE A 122 2.84 -4.87 -2.07
C ILE A 122 4.18 -4.12 -2.12
N ILE A 123 4.16 -2.89 -2.62
CA ILE A 123 5.34 -2.01 -2.67
C ILE A 123 5.06 -0.70 -1.95
N LEU A 124 5.90 -0.36 -0.97
CA LEU A 124 5.93 0.94 -0.33
C LEU A 124 7.29 1.59 -0.57
N GLU A 125 7.33 2.76 -1.18
CA GLU A 125 8.55 3.54 -1.44
C GLU A 125 8.43 4.93 -0.79
N ASN A 126 9.37 5.30 0.08
CA ASN A 126 9.37 6.60 0.78
C ASN A 126 8.04 6.91 1.47
N VAL A 127 7.56 6.00 2.32
CA VAL A 127 6.30 6.15 3.04
C VAL A 127 6.56 6.57 4.48
N GLU A 128 6.01 7.71 4.91
CA GLU A 128 6.06 8.20 6.29
C GLU A 128 4.65 8.35 6.86
N THR A 129 4.37 7.64 7.94
CA THR A 129 3.03 7.60 8.56
C THR A 129 3.11 7.34 10.06
N LYS A 130 1.97 7.32 10.76
CA LYS A 130 1.95 7.02 12.20
C LYS A 130 2.13 5.52 12.45
N VAL A 131 1.33 4.71 11.76
CA VAL A 131 1.37 3.24 11.81
C VAL A 131 1.33 2.66 10.41
N ILE A 132 2.20 1.68 10.15
CA ILE A 132 2.19 0.83 8.95
C ILE A 132 1.77 -0.58 9.38
N ASP A 133 0.68 -1.09 8.82
CA ASP A 133 0.25 -2.49 8.96
C ASP A 133 0.16 -3.14 7.57
N ILE A 134 0.94 -4.20 7.32
CA ILE A 134 0.98 -4.92 6.05
C ILE A 134 0.69 -6.40 6.27
N ARG A 135 -0.31 -6.92 5.56
CA ARG A 135 -0.73 -8.33 5.61
C ARG A 135 -0.64 -8.95 4.21
N GLY A 136 0.40 -9.75 3.99
CA GLY A 136 0.60 -10.52 2.76
C GLY A 136 0.23 -12.00 2.93
N ASN A 137 -0.01 -12.69 1.82
CA ASN A 137 -0.04 -14.15 1.79
C ASN A 137 1.07 -14.71 0.89
N HIS A 138 0.87 -14.77 -0.43
CA HIS A 138 1.82 -15.32 -1.40
C HIS A 138 2.64 -14.25 -2.12
N GLY A 139 2.07 -13.04 -2.27
CA GLY A 139 2.73 -11.91 -2.92
C GLY A 139 3.96 -11.42 -2.17
N LYS A 140 4.91 -10.84 -2.90
CA LYS A 140 6.11 -10.23 -2.31
C LYS A 140 5.75 -8.90 -1.62
N ILE A 141 6.40 -8.63 -0.49
CA ILE A 141 6.32 -7.33 0.20
C ILE A 141 7.69 -6.64 0.08
N ASN A 142 7.71 -5.49 -0.57
CA ASN A 142 8.89 -4.65 -0.74
C ASN A 142 8.65 -3.28 -0.09
N CYS A 143 9.31 -3.01 1.03
CA CYS A 143 9.30 -1.71 1.69
C CYS A 143 10.66 -1.06 1.53
N LEU A 144 10.70 0.09 0.87
CA LEU A 144 11.91 0.84 0.56
C LEU A 144 11.79 2.23 1.19
N ALA A 145 12.59 2.50 2.22
CA ALA A 145 12.58 3.76 2.96
C ALA A 145 11.24 4.09 3.64
N ILE A 146 10.69 3.12 4.39
CA ILE A 146 9.49 3.37 5.20
C ILE A 146 9.86 3.93 6.58
N LYS A 147 9.00 4.78 7.13
CA LYS A 147 9.16 5.34 8.48
C LYS A 147 7.80 5.40 9.17
N ALA A 148 7.75 4.94 10.40
CA ALA A 148 6.59 5.10 11.27
C ALA A 148 6.99 5.88 12.52
N THR A 149 6.08 6.72 13.02
CA THR A 149 6.30 7.38 14.31
C THR A 149 6.02 6.44 15.49
N GLU A 150 5.16 5.43 15.32
CA GLU A 150 4.79 4.49 16.39
C GLU A 150 5.12 3.02 16.04
N LYS A 151 4.56 2.49 14.95
CA LYS A 151 4.60 1.04 14.70
C LYS A 151 4.72 0.68 13.22
N ILE A 152 5.54 -0.33 12.95
CA ILE A 152 5.59 -1.08 11.69
C ILE A 152 5.26 -2.54 12.00
N ASP A 153 4.18 -3.06 11.43
CA ASP A 153 3.74 -4.45 11.54
C ASP A 153 3.63 -5.04 10.13
N ILE A 154 4.42 -6.07 9.83
CA ILE A 154 4.43 -6.73 8.53
C ILE A 154 4.32 -8.23 8.77
N SER A 155 3.29 -8.86 8.24
CA SER A 155 3.15 -10.31 8.30
C SER A 155 2.88 -10.90 6.93
N SER A 156 3.50 -12.03 6.62
CA SER A 156 3.25 -12.80 5.41
C SER A 156 3.08 -14.28 5.72
N GLN A 157 2.24 -15.00 4.98
CA GLN A 157 2.24 -16.46 5.10
C GLN A 157 3.40 -17.05 4.30
N ASN A 158 3.48 -16.79 3.00
CA ASN A 158 4.38 -17.45 2.06
C ASN A 158 5.29 -16.49 1.29
N GLY A 159 4.89 -15.22 1.14
CA GLY A 159 5.64 -14.18 0.45
C GLY A 159 6.88 -13.74 1.21
N SER A 160 7.95 -13.42 0.47
CA SER A 160 9.17 -12.83 1.05
C SER A 160 8.95 -11.36 1.42
N ILE A 161 9.61 -10.93 2.48
CA ILE A 161 9.55 -9.56 3.00
C ILE A 161 10.95 -8.95 2.90
N ASP A 162 11.09 -7.93 2.07
CA ASP A 162 12.27 -7.07 2.02
C ASP A 162 11.87 -5.70 2.58
N CYS A 163 12.39 -5.34 3.75
CA CYS A 163 12.02 -4.13 4.48
C CYS A 163 13.24 -3.25 4.79
N CYS A 164 13.22 -2.03 4.26
CA CYS A 164 14.21 -1.01 4.54
C CYS A 164 13.56 0.18 5.26
N ILE A 165 14.00 0.44 6.48
CA ILE A 165 13.44 1.42 7.40
C ILE A 165 14.31 2.68 7.37
N ASN A 166 13.68 3.81 7.09
CA ASN A 166 14.31 5.13 7.08
C ASN A 166 14.34 5.74 8.49
N ASP A 167 15.03 5.04 9.40
CA ASP A 167 15.21 5.45 10.78
C ASP A 167 16.46 4.76 11.35
N ARG A 168 16.77 5.01 12.62
CA ARG A 168 17.81 4.31 13.37
C ARG A 168 17.24 3.10 14.09
N GLU A 169 18.03 2.04 14.14
CA GLU A 169 17.67 0.78 14.80
C GLU A 169 17.40 0.95 16.31
N GLU A 170 18.17 1.82 16.97
CA GLU A 170 18.06 2.14 18.41
C GLU A 170 16.68 2.67 18.82
N ASN A 171 15.90 3.19 17.86
CA ASN A 171 14.57 3.72 18.14
C ASN A 171 13.50 2.63 18.30
N TYR A 172 13.83 1.36 18.07
CA TYR A 172 12.85 0.27 17.98
C TYR A 172 13.06 -0.83 19.01
N THR A 173 11.95 -1.28 19.59
CA THR A 173 11.78 -2.65 20.06
C THR A 173 11.36 -3.54 18.87
N ILE A 174 12.18 -4.53 18.55
CA ILE A 174 12.10 -5.31 17.31
C ILE A 174 11.74 -6.76 17.61
N TYR A 175 10.75 -7.27 16.88
CA TYR A 175 10.36 -8.68 16.79
C TYR A 175 10.41 -9.14 15.33
N CYS A 176 11.26 -10.11 15.00
CA CYS A 176 11.45 -10.59 13.63
C CYS A 176 11.53 -12.11 13.53
N LYS A 177 10.54 -12.78 12.95
CA LYS A 177 10.48 -14.26 12.95
C LYS A 177 10.04 -14.85 11.63
N THR A 178 10.73 -15.91 11.20
CA THR A 178 10.22 -16.83 10.19
C THR A 178 10.27 -18.27 10.69
N GLN A 179 9.29 -19.11 10.34
CA GLN A 179 9.26 -20.50 10.83
C GLN A 179 10.25 -21.41 10.11
N ASN A 180 10.35 -21.32 8.78
CA ASN A 180 11.05 -22.30 7.95
C ASN A 180 12.08 -21.70 6.98
N ARG A 181 12.48 -20.45 7.17
CA ARG A 181 13.35 -19.70 6.25
C ARG A 181 14.39 -18.84 6.97
N ARG A 182 15.11 -18.02 6.21
CA ARG A 182 16.13 -17.11 6.75
C ARG A 182 15.48 -15.79 7.17
N CYS A 183 15.84 -15.35 8.38
CA CYS A 183 15.69 -13.98 8.84
C CYS A 183 17.10 -13.44 9.06
N ASN A 184 17.43 -12.27 8.51
CA ASN A 184 18.73 -11.63 8.72
C ASN A 184 18.81 -10.82 10.04
N PHE A 185 17.76 -10.87 10.85
CA PHE A 185 17.62 -10.09 12.09
C PHE A 185 17.29 -11.02 13.26
N PRO A 186 17.82 -10.77 14.47
CA PRO A 186 17.47 -11.55 15.67
C PRO A 186 15.96 -11.52 15.95
N GLU A 187 15.46 -12.58 16.62
CA GLU A 187 14.03 -12.72 16.89
C GLU A 187 13.49 -11.58 17.75
N CYS A 188 14.23 -11.18 18.78
CA CYS A 188 13.92 -10.03 19.62
C CYS A 188 15.18 -9.17 19.79
N LYS A 189 15.05 -7.84 19.70
CA LYS A 189 16.14 -6.90 19.96
C LYS A 189 15.61 -5.51 20.32
N GLY A 190 16.39 -4.77 21.12
CA GLY A 190 16.16 -3.36 21.39
C GLY A 190 15.12 -3.11 22.47
N ASP A 191 15.06 -1.86 22.89
CA ASP A 191 14.24 -1.32 23.97
C ASP A 191 13.67 0.07 23.61
N GLY A 192 13.77 0.46 22.33
CA GLY A 192 13.27 1.74 21.85
C GLY A 192 11.74 1.85 21.86
N ASP A 193 11.24 3.09 21.86
CA ASP A 193 9.82 3.41 22.01
C ASP A 193 8.94 2.93 20.85
N LYS A 194 9.52 2.78 19.64
CA LYS A 194 8.79 2.34 18.45
C LYS A 194 8.74 0.82 18.37
N LYS A 195 7.72 0.29 17.71
CA LYS A 195 7.56 -1.15 17.53
C LYS A 195 7.82 -1.56 16.09
N LEU A 196 8.68 -2.56 15.89
CA LEU A 196 8.87 -3.24 14.62
C LEU A 196 8.53 -4.72 14.79
N CYS A 197 7.46 -5.18 14.14
CA CYS A 197 7.06 -6.58 14.12
C CYS A 197 7.08 -7.07 12.67
N ILE A 198 7.96 -8.02 12.33
CA ILE A 198 8.01 -8.62 11.00
C ILE A 198 7.95 -10.14 11.13
N THR A 199 6.91 -10.75 10.57
CA THR A 199 6.72 -12.20 10.65
C THR A 199 6.46 -12.83 9.29
N SER A 200 6.97 -14.03 9.08
CA SER A 200 6.65 -14.84 7.91
C SER A 200 6.49 -16.31 8.29
N LYS A 201 5.58 -17.06 7.65
CA LYS A 201 5.53 -18.52 7.88
C LYS A 201 6.61 -19.22 7.06
N LEU A 202 6.62 -18.99 5.74
CA LEU A 202 7.44 -19.72 4.77
C LEU A 202 8.28 -18.81 3.86
N GLY A 203 8.24 -17.49 4.06
CA GLY A 203 9.02 -16.50 3.31
C GLY A 203 10.31 -16.10 4.01
N ASN A 204 11.28 -15.61 3.22
CA ASN A 204 12.49 -14.97 3.76
C ASN A 204 12.15 -13.57 4.29
N ILE A 205 12.89 -13.15 5.32
CA ILE A 205 12.81 -11.79 5.87
C ILE A 205 14.20 -11.14 5.76
N SER A 206 14.26 -9.99 5.08
CA SER A 206 15.41 -9.10 5.10
C SER A 206 15.01 -7.73 5.64
N VAL A 207 15.63 -7.32 6.75
CA VAL A 207 15.45 -6.01 7.39
C VAL A 207 16.75 -5.22 7.31
N LYS A 208 16.66 -3.92 6.98
CA LYS A 208 17.79 -2.97 7.00
C LYS A 208 17.34 -1.61 7.53
N PHE A 209 18.18 -0.96 8.31
CA PHE A 209 18.03 0.44 8.71
C PHE A 209 18.99 1.31 7.91
N GLN A 210 18.54 2.48 7.44
CA GLN A 210 19.34 3.36 6.58
C GLN A 210 19.50 4.80 7.08
N GLY A 211 19.07 5.09 8.32
CA GLY A 211 19.49 6.28 9.06
C GLY A 211 19.24 7.64 8.40
N GLY A 212 18.15 7.81 7.65
CA GLY A 212 17.77 9.09 7.03
C GLY A 212 17.91 9.15 5.50
N ASN A 213 18.46 8.12 4.86
CA ASN A 213 18.56 8.10 3.40
C ASN A 213 17.21 7.69 2.76
N LEU A 214 16.70 8.49 1.83
CA LEU A 214 15.57 8.09 0.98
C LEU A 214 16.01 6.94 0.05
N ALA A 215 15.05 6.11 -0.36
CA ALA A 215 15.32 5.15 -1.44
C ALA A 215 15.76 5.95 -2.68
N ARG A 216 16.81 5.50 -3.38
CA ARG A 216 17.34 6.16 -4.59
C ARG A 216 16.20 6.67 -5.48
N ASN A 217 16.28 7.97 -5.82
CA ASN A 217 15.36 8.75 -6.65
C ASN A 217 14.43 7.89 -7.54
N THR A 218 13.21 7.67 -7.06
CA THR A 218 12.07 7.11 -7.83
C THR A 218 11.48 8.13 -8.81
N SER A 219 11.95 9.38 -8.77
CA SER A 219 11.46 10.52 -9.55
C SER A 219 11.46 10.31 -11.07
N ASN A 220 12.26 9.38 -11.60
CA ASN A 220 12.25 9.02 -13.02
C ASN A 220 11.32 7.83 -13.39
N ARG A 221 10.60 7.24 -12.43
CA ARG A 221 9.60 6.19 -12.72
C ARG A 221 8.15 6.71 -12.75
N TYR A 222 7.93 7.96 -12.38
CA TYR A 222 6.59 8.55 -12.31
C TYR A 222 6.50 9.83 -13.14
N ASN A 223 5.88 9.72 -14.31
CA ASN A 223 5.42 10.89 -15.03
C ASN A 223 3.99 11.25 -14.56
N ARG A 224 3.87 12.34 -13.79
CA ARG A 224 2.59 12.86 -13.28
C ARG A 224 1.56 13.18 -14.37
N ARG A 225 2.01 13.45 -15.61
CA ARG A 225 1.13 13.68 -16.78
C ARG A 225 0.69 12.38 -17.48
N ASN A 226 1.36 11.27 -17.21
CA ASN A 226 1.17 9.96 -17.85
C ASN A 226 0.99 8.84 -16.81
N SER A 227 0.28 9.11 -15.70
CA SER A 227 0.16 8.17 -14.56
C SER A 227 -0.39 6.78 -14.93
N PHE A 228 -0.97 6.61 -16.12
CA PHE A 228 -1.52 5.37 -16.66
C PHE A 228 -0.73 4.75 -17.84
N LYS A 229 0.32 5.44 -18.36
CA LYS A 229 1.02 5.04 -19.61
C LYS A 229 2.35 4.31 -19.38
N ASP A 230 3.05 4.58 -18.28
CA ASP A 230 4.39 4.05 -18.02
C ASP A 230 4.38 2.83 -17.06
N TRP A 231 3.31 2.02 -17.11
CA TRP A 231 2.97 0.96 -16.15
C TRP A 231 2.63 -0.37 -16.81
#